data_AF-A0A7G8INA5-F1
#
_entry.id   AF-A0A7G8INA5-F1
#
_cell.length_a   1.000
_cell.length_b   1.000
_cell.length_c   1.000
_cell.angle_alpha   90.00
_cell.angle_beta   90.00
_cell.angle_gamma   90.00
#
_symmetry.space_group_name_H-M   'P 1'
#
loop_
_entity.id
_entity.type
_entity.pdbx_description
1 polymer ?
#
loop_
_entity_poly.entity_id
_entity_poly.type
_entity_poly.pdbx_seq_one_letter_code
_entity_poly.pdbx_strand_id
1 'polypeptide(L)' 'MGVAAPSCLIPQHQLQLSNALSERCQLLQFELADQVATLPLGNERWLQTERELAAAEQALARLRGN' A
#
# COMPACT_ATOMS: atom_id res chain seq x y z
N MET A 1 -25.93 27.99 19.92
CA MET A 1 -25.81 27.04 18.79
C MET A 1 -24.34 26.92 18.44
N GLY A 2 -23.69 25.81 18.79
CA GLY A 2 -22.27 25.59 18.50
C GLY A 2 -22.13 25.06 17.08
N VAL A 3 -21.52 25.84 16.19
CA VAL A 3 -21.14 25.38 14.86
C VAL A 3 -19.97 24.41 15.07
N ALA A 4 -20.23 23.12 14.90
CA ALA A 4 -19.19 22.09 14.96
C ALA A 4 -18.10 22.45 13.93
N ALA A 5 -16.87 22.58 14.39
CA ALA A 5 -15.73 22.84 13.54
C ALA A 5 -15.59 21.72 12.48
N PRO A 6 -15.17 22.02 11.25
CA PRO A 6 -14.88 21.02 10.23
C PRO A 6 -13.54 20.36 10.53
N SER A 7 -13.45 19.60 11.63
CA SER A 7 -12.20 19.06 12.18
C SER A 7 -12.06 17.56 11.99
N CYS A 8 -12.42 17.02 10.81
CA CYS A 8 -12.35 15.58 10.55
C CYS A 8 -11.82 15.16 9.17
N LEU A 9 -11.46 16.10 8.29
CA LEU A 9 -11.02 15.76 6.92
C LEU A 9 -9.65 15.07 6.89
N ILE A 10 -8.72 15.46 7.78
CA ILE A 10 -7.36 14.92 7.80
C ILE A 10 -7.34 13.44 8.28
N PRO A 11 -8.01 13.06 9.39
CA PRO A 11 -8.08 11.66 9.82
C PRO A 11 -8.82 10.76 8.82
N GLN A 12 -9.89 11.27 8.18
CA GLN A 12 -10.63 10.51 7.17
C GLN A 12 -9.81 10.26 5.92
N HIS A 13 -9.08 11.27 5.44
CA HIS A 13 -8.19 11.11 4.29
C HIS A 13 -7.05 10.13 4.60
N GLN A 14 -6.50 10.15 5.82
CA GLN A 14 -5.50 9.18 6.26
C GLN A 14 -6.04 7.74 6.27
N LEU A 15 -7.26 7.52 6.76
CA LEU A 15 -7.92 6.22 6.74
C LEU A 15 -8.19 5.72 5.31
N GLN A 16 -8.64 6.59 4.42
CA GLN A 16 -8.85 6.26 3.01
C GLN A 16 -7.54 5.86 2.33
N LEU A 17 -6.47 6.60 2.61
CA LEU A 17 -5.15 6.33 2.05
C LEU A 17 -4.56 5.03 2.61
N SER A 18 -4.74 4.76 3.91
CA SER A 18 -4.30 3.49 4.51
C SER A 18 -5.04 2.28 3.95
N ASN A 19 -6.35 2.42 3.69
CA ASN A 19 -7.14 1.34 3.09
C ASN A 19 -6.70 1.09 1.64
N ALA A 20 -6.56 2.15 0.83
CA ALA A 20 -6.11 2.03 -0.55
C ALA A 20 -4.70 1.42 -0.67
N LEU A 21 -3.77 1.80 0.21
CA LEU A 21 -2.44 1.19 0.27
C LEU A 21 -2.50 -0.28 0.70
N SER A 22 -3.38 -0.63 1.65
CA SER A 22 -3.51 -2.02 2.12
C SER A 22 -4.07 -2.93 1.02
N GLU A 23 -5.09 -2.47 0.30
CA GLU A 23 -5.63 -3.17 -0.87
C GLU A 23 -4.56 -3.33 -1.96
N ARG A 24 -3.79 -2.27 -2.24
CA ARG A 24 -2.71 -2.34 -3.23
C ARG A 24 -1.62 -3.33 -2.84
N CYS A 25 -1.24 -3.39 -1.56
CA CYS A 25 -0.28 -4.37 -1.06
C CYS A 25 -0.80 -5.81 -1.25
N GLN A 26 -2.07 -6.08 -0.95
CA GLN A 26 -2.65 -7.42 -1.15
C GLN A 26 -2.63 -7.84 -2.62
N LEU A 27 -2.95 -6.92 -3.54
CA LEU A 27 -2.90 -7.19 -4.97
C LEU A 27 -1.47 -7.47 -5.45
N LEU A 28 -0.50 -6.66 -5.03
CA LEU A 28 0.91 -6.85 -5.39
C LEU A 28 1.46 -8.18 -4.84
N GLN A 29 1.07 -8.58 -3.63
CA GLN A 29 1.46 -9.89 -3.08
C GLN A 29 0.90 -11.05 -3.91
N PHE A 30 -0.35 -10.94 -4.36
CA PHE A 30 -0.96 -11.96 -5.21
C PHE A 30 -0.27 -12.03 -6.59
N GLU A 31 -0.03 -10.89 -7.21
CA GLU A 31 0.72 -10.80 -8.49
C GLU A 31 2.15 -11.32 -8.36
N LEU A 32 2.82 -11.05 -7.24
CA LEU A 32 4.16 -11.57 -6.98
C LEU A 32 4.13 -13.09 -6.84
N ALA A 33 3.19 -13.64 -6.06
CA ALA A 33 3.06 -15.08 -5.86
C ALA A 33 2.79 -15.81 -7.19
N ASP A 34 1.92 -15.26 -8.02
CA ASP A 34 1.63 -15.79 -9.36
C ASP A 34 2.86 -15.72 -10.28
N GLN A 35 3.57 -14.58 -10.30
CA GLN A 35 4.80 -14.43 -11.07
C GLN A 35 5.88 -15.41 -10.63
N VAL A 36 6.10 -15.57 -9.32
CA VAL A 36 7.07 -16.52 -8.77
C VAL A 36 6.72 -17.96 -9.15
N ALA A 37 5.42 -18.31 -9.10
CA ALA A 37 4.95 -19.64 -9.48
C ALA A 37 5.07 -19.92 -10.98
N THR A 38 4.99 -18.89 -11.82
CA THR A 38 5.01 -19.00 -13.29
C THR A 38 6.36 -18.63 -13.92
N LEU A 39 7.39 -18.31 -13.12
CA LEU A 39 8.66 -17.76 -13.58
C LEU A 39 9.35 -18.68 -14.62
N PRO A 40 9.45 -18.26 -15.89
CA PRO A 40 10.52 -18.77 -16.75
C PRO A 40 11.82 -18.16 -16.24
N LEU A 41 12.90 -18.97 -16.18
CA LEU A 41 14.23 -18.50 -15.80
C LEU A 41 14.56 -17.19 -16.55
N GLY A 42 14.73 -16.08 -15.80
CA GLY A 42 15.19 -14.81 -16.33
C GLY A 42 14.15 -13.68 -16.44
N ASN A 43 12.91 -13.86 -15.99
CA ASN A 43 11.98 -12.73 -15.96
C ASN A 43 12.19 -11.89 -14.69
N GLU A 44 12.89 -10.75 -14.78
CA GLU A 44 13.20 -9.85 -13.64
C GLU A 44 12.01 -9.00 -13.20
N ARG A 45 10.83 -9.20 -13.80
CA ARG A 45 9.61 -8.43 -13.50
C ARG A 45 9.16 -8.54 -12.04
N TRP A 46 9.42 -9.67 -11.37
CA TRP A 46 9.18 -9.83 -9.93
C TRP A 46 10.02 -8.86 -9.08
N LEU A 47 11.22 -8.49 -9.53
CA LEU A 47 12.12 -7.57 -8.83
C LEU A 47 11.53 -6.16 -8.78
N GLN A 48 10.83 -5.76 -9.84
CA GLN A 48 10.10 -4.48 -9.90
C GLN A 48 8.92 -4.49 -8.91
N THR A 49 8.16 -5.59 -8.88
CA THR A 49 7.05 -5.78 -7.93
C THR A 49 7.53 -5.76 -6.48
N GLU A 50 8.66 -6.41 -6.16
CA GLU A 50 9.29 -6.37 -4.82
C GLU A 50 9.69 -4.95 -4.40
N ARG A 51 10.28 -4.17 -5.32
CA ARG A 51 10.66 -2.78 -5.03
C ARG A 51 9.44 -1.91 -4.73
N GLU A 52 8.37 -2.09 -5.48
CA GLU A 52 7.12 -1.35 -5.24
C GLU A 52 6.48 -1.75 -3.91
N LEU A 53 6.49 -3.04 -3.56
CA LEU A 53 5.99 -3.54 -2.29
C LEU A 53 6.77 -2.94 -1.11
N ALA A 54 8.10 -2.99 -1.15
CA ALA A 54 8.95 -2.44 -0.10
C ALA A 54 8.75 -0.92 0.09
N ALA A 55 8.53 -0.18 -1.00
CA ALA A 55 8.24 1.25 -0.93
C ALA A 55 6.88 1.52 -0.27
N ALA A 56 5.86 0.72 -0.58
CA ALA A 56 4.54 0.83 0.01
C ALA A 56 4.54 0.49 1.52
N GLU A 57 5.26 -0.55 1.93
CA GLU A 57 5.43 -0.94 3.33
C GLU A 57 6.14 0.13 4.15
N GLN A 58 7.21 0.73 3.61
CA GLN A 58 7.90 1.84 4.26
C GLN A 58 7.00 3.07 4.41
N ALA A 59 6.18 3.39 3.41
CA ALA A 59 5.22 4.49 3.50
C ALA A 59 4.18 4.22 4.60
N LEU A 60 3.66 3.00 4.68
CA LEU A 60 2.73 2.57 5.73
C LEU A 60 3.35 2.62 7.13
N ALA A 61 4.59 2.16 7.28
CA ALA A 61 5.32 2.21 8.55
C ALA A 61 5.51 3.65 9.05
N ARG A 62 5.81 4.59 8.16
CA ARG A 62 5.93 6.01 8.49
C ARG A 62 4.60 6.64 8.91
N LEU A 63 3.50 6.24 8.27
CA LEU A 63 2.16 6.73 8.63
C LEU A 63 1.67 6.19 9.99
N ARG A 64 2.09 4.97 10.37
CA ARG A 64 1.73 4.35 11.67
C ARG A 64 2.63 4.77 12.83
N GLY A 65 3.79 5.37 12.54
CA GLY A 65 4.78 5.79 13.54
C GLY A 65 4.70 7.26 13.99
N ASN A 66 3.70 8.01 13.53
CA ASN A 66 3.31 9.34 14.02
C ASN A 66 2.01 9.25 14.82
#